data_AF-A0A935VJ26-F1
#
_entry.id   AF-A0A935VJ26-F1
#
_cell.length_a   1.000
_cell.length_b   1.000
_cell.length_c   1.000
_cell.angle_alpha   90.00
_cell.angle_beta   90.00
_cell.angle_gamma   90.00
#
_symmetry.space_group_name_H-M   'P 1'
#
loop_
_entity.id
_entity.type
_entity.pdbx_description
1 polymer ?
#
loop_
_entity_poly.entity_id
_entity_poly.type
_entity_poly.pdbx_seq_one_letter_code
_entity_poly.pdbx_strand_id
1 'polypeptide(L)'
;MAKRFGLTAISDLPGTETELNEIEKLMTLNGWKFGSYTREKASEENLRKVNSPKILHIATHGYFLKDVETDDDKFLGYNSNAFKQLADVRSGLILAGASVNTSDTTVKVNADKDGLLTSREASLLNLSNTDVVILSACQTGLGVETLNMGVIGLQQAFSNAGAKI
;
A
#
# COMPACT_ATOMS: atom_id res chain seq x y z
N MET A 1 24.66 4.14 -11.45
CA MET A 1 23.34 3.51 -11.33
C MET A 1 22.61 4.21 -10.21
N ALA A 2 21.70 5.13 -10.53
CA ALA A 2 20.97 5.90 -9.52
C ALA A 2 19.77 5.08 -9.03
N LYS A 3 19.68 4.87 -7.72
CA LYS A 3 18.51 4.29 -7.05
C LYS A 3 17.46 5.38 -6.97
N ARG A 4 16.34 5.24 -7.68
CA ARG A 4 15.12 5.89 -7.22
C ARG A 4 14.54 4.97 -6.14
N PHE A 5 14.43 5.47 -4.91
CA PHE A 5 13.59 4.85 -3.87
C PHE A 5 14.06 3.50 -3.30
N GLY A 6 15.35 3.15 -3.39
CA GLY A 6 15.89 1.92 -2.80
C GLY A 6 15.38 0.59 -3.40
N LEU A 7 14.36 0.63 -4.26
CA LEU A 7 13.75 -0.49 -4.95
C LEU A 7 14.39 -0.62 -6.34
N THR A 8 15.25 -1.62 -6.55
CA THR A 8 16.02 -1.73 -7.80
C THR A 8 15.29 -2.45 -8.95
N ALA A 9 14.19 -3.14 -8.66
CA ALA A 9 13.21 -3.67 -9.61
C ALA A 9 12.10 -4.31 -8.78
N ILE A 10 10.84 -4.05 -9.09
CA ILE A 10 9.73 -4.78 -8.49
C ILE A 10 9.52 -6.02 -9.35
N SER A 11 9.77 -7.20 -8.78
CA SER A 11 9.53 -8.46 -9.48
C SER A 11 8.04 -8.77 -9.54
N ASP A 12 7.60 -9.44 -10.59
CA ASP A 12 6.23 -9.94 -10.68
C ASP A 12 5.93 -10.93 -9.54
N LEU A 13 4.67 -10.94 -9.10
CA LEU A 13 4.15 -11.88 -8.10
C LEU A 13 3.11 -12.81 -8.76
N PRO A 14 3.51 -13.77 -9.62
CA PRO A 14 2.55 -14.63 -10.34
C PRO A 14 1.62 -15.43 -9.41
N GLY A 15 2.05 -15.67 -8.17
CA GLY A 15 1.22 -16.30 -7.14
C GLY A 15 -0.02 -15.48 -6.76
N THR A 16 0.01 -14.14 -6.84
CA THR A 16 -1.14 -13.30 -6.48
C THR A 16 -2.26 -13.39 -7.51
N GLU A 17 -1.93 -13.63 -8.78
CA GLU A 17 -2.94 -13.90 -9.82
C GLU A 17 -3.63 -15.25 -9.56
N THR A 18 -2.88 -16.26 -9.11
CA THR A 18 -3.44 -17.56 -8.71
C THR A 18 -4.33 -17.42 -7.47
N GLU A 19 -3.88 -16.69 -6.46
CA GLU A 19 -4.65 -16.38 -5.24
C GLU A 19 -5.99 -15.71 -5.58
N LEU A 20 -5.97 -14.67 -6.42
CA LEU A 20 -7.18 -14.00 -6.87
C LEU A 20 -8.14 -14.98 -7.55
N ASN A 21 -7.65 -15.77 -8.52
CA ASN A 21 -8.48 -16.70 -9.27
C ASN A 21 -9.18 -17.74 -8.38
N GLU A 22 -8.49 -18.25 -7.35
CA GLU A 22 -9.10 -19.20 -6.40
C GLU A 22 -10.15 -18.52 -5.51
N ILE A 23 -9.90 -17.29 -5.07
CA ILE A 23 -10.89 -16.52 -4.29
C ILE A 23 -12.14 -16.23 -5.13
N GLU A 24 -11.98 -15.80 -6.39
CA GLU A 24 -13.12 -15.53 -7.28
C GLU A 24 -13.99 -16.77 -7.50
N LYS A 25 -13.37 -17.96 -7.66
CA LYS A 25 -14.10 -19.23 -7.75
C LYS A 25 -14.92 -19.47 -6.48
N LEU A 26 -14.30 -19.35 -5.30
CA LEU A 26 -14.99 -19.56 -4.02
C LEU A 26 -16.12 -18.57 -3.81
N MET A 27 -15.91 -17.29 -4.11
CA MET A 27 -16.95 -16.25 -3.99
C MET A 27 -18.12 -16.52 -4.93
N THR A 28 -17.83 -16.92 -6.16
CA THR A 28 -18.86 -17.28 -7.15
C THR A 28 -19.69 -18.49 -6.71
N LEU A 29 -19.03 -19.56 -6.26
CA LEU A 29 -19.68 -20.78 -5.78
C LEU A 29 -20.61 -20.51 -4.59
N ASN A 30 -20.26 -19.55 -3.73
CA ASN A 30 -21.05 -19.17 -2.56
C ASN A 30 -22.03 -18.01 -2.84
N GLY A 31 -22.18 -17.57 -4.09
CA GLY A 31 -23.12 -16.51 -4.48
C GLY A 31 -22.78 -15.11 -3.96
N TRP A 32 -21.52 -14.85 -3.62
CA TRP A 32 -21.07 -13.54 -3.17
C TRP A 32 -20.94 -12.59 -4.36
N LYS A 33 -21.34 -11.33 -4.15
CA LYS A 33 -21.02 -10.25 -5.08
C LYS A 33 -19.65 -9.69 -4.73
N PHE A 34 -18.75 -9.64 -5.70
CA PHE A 34 -17.40 -9.12 -5.54
C PHE A 34 -16.98 -8.30 -6.76
N GLY A 35 -15.98 -7.45 -6.57
CA GLY A 35 -15.23 -6.80 -7.64
C GLY A 35 -13.76 -7.17 -7.50
N SER A 36 -13.06 -7.30 -8.62
CA SER A 36 -11.65 -7.64 -8.65
C SER A 36 -10.85 -6.69 -9.52
N TYR A 37 -9.61 -6.45 -9.08
CA TYR A 37 -8.66 -5.60 -9.77
C TYR A 37 -7.32 -6.35 -9.81
N THR A 38 -6.76 -6.50 -11.00
CA THR A 38 -5.47 -7.16 -11.24
C THR A 38 -4.64 -6.34 -12.23
N ARG A 39 -3.32 -6.55 -12.22
CA ARG A 39 -2.34 -5.86 -13.07
C ARG A 39 -2.57 -4.34 -13.08
N GLU A 40 -2.70 -3.71 -14.23
CA GLU A 40 -2.84 -2.25 -14.38
C GLU A 40 -4.07 -1.69 -13.67
N LYS A 41 -5.08 -2.52 -13.40
CA LYS A 41 -6.28 -2.13 -12.65
C LYS A 41 -6.09 -2.17 -11.14
N ALA A 42 -5.10 -2.90 -10.62
CA ALA A 42 -4.74 -2.92 -9.20
C ALA A 42 -3.97 -1.65 -8.80
N SER A 43 -4.55 -0.49 -9.12
CA SER A 43 -3.98 0.83 -8.93
C SER A 43 -4.55 1.53 -7.70
N GLU A 44 -3.80 2.50 -7.19
CA GLU A 44 -4.21 3.36 -6.09
C GLU A 44 -5.56 4.06 -6.35
N GLU A 45 -5.76 4.51 -7.60
CA GLU A 45 -7.01 5.17 -8.01
C GLU A 45 -8.24 4.26 -7.85
N ASN A 46 -8.14 2.99 -8.23
CA ASN A 46 -9.25 2.05 -8.09
C ASN A 46 -9.47 1.66 -6.63
N LEU A 47 -8.39 1.50 -5.85
CA LEU A 47 -8.49 1.22 -4.43
C LEU A 47 -9.20 2.35 -3.68
N ARG A 48 -8.92 3.63 -3.99
CA ARG A 48 -9.59 4.78 -3.37
C ARG A 48 -11.09 4.85 -3.68
N LYS A 49 -11.55 4.24 -4.77
CA LYS A 49 -12.98 4.15 -5.12
C LYS A 49 -13.71 3.04 -4.37
N VAL A 50 -12.98 2.12 -3.73
CA VAL A 50 -13.57 1.08 -2.90
C VAL A 50 -14.18 1.73 -1.65
N ASN A 51 -15.46 1.47 -1.42
CA ASN A 51 -16.21 2.09 -0.34
C ASN A 51 -16.85 1.02 0.56
N SER A 52 -16.23 0.80 1.72
CA SER A 52 -16.72 -0.07 2.80
C SER A 52 -17.21 -1.47 2.35
N PRO A 53 -16.40 -2.24 1.60
CA PRO A 53 -16.72 -3.64 1.31
C PRO A 53 -16.70 -4.46 2.59
N LYS A 54 -17.49 -5.54 2.70
CA LYS A 54 -17.43 -6.42 3.89
C LYS A 54 -16.05 -7.06 4.07
N ILE A 55 -15.41 -7.45 2.97
CA ILE A 55 -14.09 -8.07 2.94
C ILE A 55 -13.26 -7.29 1.93
N LEU A 56 -12.07 -6.85 2.33
CA LEU A 56 -11.07 -6.26 1.44
C LEU A 56 -9.83 -7.14 1.44
N HIS A 57 -9.46 -7.69 0.27
CA HIS A 57 -8.23 -8.45 0.09
C HIS A 57 -7.28 -7.68 -0.80
N ILE A 58 -6.05 -7.43 -0.34
CA ILE A 58 -5.00 -6.80 -1.13
C ILE A 58 -3.78 -7.73 -1.17
N ALA A 59 -3.39 -8.14 -2.37
CA ALA A 59 -2.23 -8.99 -2.62
C ALA A 59 -1.24 -8.26 -3.53
N THR A 60 -0.13 -7.79 -2.97
CA THR A 60 0.86 -6.96 -3.68
C THR A 60 2.20 -6.90 -2.94
N HIS A 61 3.14 -6.07 -3.36
CA HIS A 61 4.35 -5.76 -2.59
C HIS A 61 4.04 -4.77 -1.47
N GLY A 62 4.60 -5.01 -0.29
CA GLY A 62 4.64 -4.05 0.80
C GLY A 62 6.05 -3.55 1.02
N TYR A 63 6.18 -2.37 1.62
CA TYR A 63 7.47 -1.83 2.03
C TYR A 63 7.41 -1.35 3.47
N PHE A 64 8.55 -1.47 4.16
CA PHE A 64 8.78 -0.86 5.46
C PHE A 64 10.20 -0.27 5.55
N LEU A 65 10.29 0.98 6.00
CA LEU A 65 11.55 1.73 6.11
C LEU A 65 11.92 1.87 7.59
N LYS A 66 12.72 0.93 8.08
CA LYS A 66 13.15 0.90 9.49
C LYS A 66 14.11 2.06 9.79
N ASP A 67 15.13 2.23 8.95
CA ASP A 67 16.19 3.22 9.11
C ASP A 67 16.34 4.03 7.81
N VAL A 68 15.98 5.31 7.85
CA VAL A 68 16.13 6.22 6.70
C VAL A 68 17.58 6.73 6.71
N GLU A 69 18.53 5.82 6.48
CA GLU A 69 19.93 6.14 6.21
C GLU A 69 20.12 6.26 4.69
N THR A 70 19.52 7.29 4.09
CA THR A 70 19.70 7.56 2.66
C THR A 70 20.45 8.87 2.49
N ASP A 71 21.54 8.86 1.73
CA ASP A 71 22.20 10.07 1.25
C ASP A 71 21.37 10.82 0.19
N ASP A 72 20.29 10.19 -0.31
CA ASP A 72 19.36 10.80 -1.24
C ASP A 72 18.41 11.80 -0.54
N ASP A 73 18.28 13.00 -1.11
CA ASP A 73 17.41 14.07 -0.59
C ASP A 73 15.91 13.73 -0.65
N LYS A 74 15.52 12.75 -1.48
CA LYS A 74 14.13 12.31 -1.66
C LYS A 74 14.02 10.79 -1.70
N PHE A 75 13.17 10.24 -0.84
CA PHE A 75 12.77 8.83 -0.83
C PHE A 75 11.27 8.76 -1.19
N LEU A 76 10.78 7.80 -1.96
CA LEU A 76 9.37 7.69 -2.41
C LEU A 76 8.60 9.03 -2.67
N GLY A 77 9.24 10.05 -3.25
CA GLY A 77 8.62 11.36 -3.50
C GLY A 77 8.63 12.37 -2.34
N TYR A 78 8.90 11.96 -1.09
CA TYR A 78 9.05 12.90 0.03
C TYR A 78 10.53 13.18 0.35
N ASN A 79 10.78 14.32 1.00
CA ASN A 79 12.11 14.66 1.48
C ASN A 79 12.57 13.64 2.54
N SER A 80 13.82 13.17 2.47
CA SER A 80 14.37 12.19 3.43
C SER A 80 14.27 12.66 4.90
N ASN A 81 14.35 13.97 5.16
CA ASN A 81 14.10 14.55 6.49
C ASN A 81 12.63 14.53 6.91
N ALA A 82 11.69 14.52 5.95
CA ALA A 82 10.27 14.35 6.23
C ALA A 82 9.96 12.89 6.61
N PHE A 83 10.57 11.88 5.97
CA PHE A 83 10.43 10.47 6.39
C PHE A 83 10.99 10.20 7.79
N LYS A 84 12.10 10.86 8.15
CA LYS A 84 12.66 10.76 9.51
C LYS A 84 11.67 11.24 10.57
N GLN A 85 10.76 12.15 10.23
CA GLN A 85 9.81 12.73 11.18
C GLN A 85 8.39 12.14 11.08
N LEU A 86 8.02 11.58 9.91
CA LEU A 86 6.68 11.08 9.64
C LEU A 86 6.66 9.55 9.65
N ALA A 87 6.21 8.97 10.76
CA ALA A 87 6.10 7.53 10.94
C ALA A 87 5.06 6.87 10.01
N ASP A 88 4.01 7.60 9.67
CA ASP A 88 2.85 7.16 8.87
C ASP A 88 3.08 7.15 7.35
N VAL A 89 4.30 7.42 6.91
CA VAL A 89 4.72 7.23 5.50
C VAL A 89 5.85 6.20 5.36
N ARG A 90 6.30 5.60 6.47
CA ARG A 90 7.39 4.60 6.46
C ARG A 90 6.95 3.19 6.11
N SER A 91 5.64 2.94 6.12
CA SER A 91 5.04 1.67 5.71
C SER A 91 4.01 1.91 4.65
N GLY A 92 3.92 1.03 3.66
CA GLY A 92 2.89 1.13 2.64
C GLY A 92 2.83 -0.08 1.72
N LEU A 93 1.90 0.00 0.77
CA LEU A 93 1.74 -0.96 -0.31
C LEU A 93 2.21 -0.32 -1.62
N ILE A 94 2.76 -1.14 -2.50
CA ILE A 94 3.13 -0.74 -3.85
C ILE A 94 2.06 -1.28 -4.80
N LEU A 95 1.48 -0.42 -5.63
CA LEU A 95 0.36 -0.71 -6.50
C LEU A 95 0.75 -0.50 -7.97
N ALA A 96 -0.15 -0.86 -8.89
CA ALA A 96 0.07 -0.65 -10.30
C ALA A 96 0.24 0.83 -10.63
N GLY A 97 1.22 1.12 -11.48
CA GLY A 97 1.60 2.50 -11.83
C GLY A 97 2.74 3.07 -10.98
N ALA A 98 3.18 2.36 -9.93
CA ALA A 98 4.35 2.74 -9.14
C ALA A 98 5.60 2.83 -10.03
N SER A 99 6.02 4.06 -10.32
CA SER A 99 7.14 4.31 -11.22
C SER A 99 8.46 4.22 -10.48
N VAL A 100 9.15 3.08 -10.62
CA VAL A 100 10.51 2.87 -10.08
C VAL A 100 11.58 3.65 -10.86
N ASN A 101 11.27 4.12 -12.08
CA ASN A 101 12.23 4.78 -12.96
C ASN A 101 11.65 6.03 -13.62
N THR A 102 11.87 7.21 -13.04
CA THR A 102 12.11 8.41 -13.86
C THR A 102 13.10 9.27 -13.11
N SER A 103 14.26 9.51 -13.73
CA SER A 103 15.24 10.54 -13.36
C SER A 103 14.69 11.96 -13.53
N ASP A 104 13.37 12.09 -13.65
CA ASP A 104 12.69 13.29 -14.04
C ASP A 104 12.02 13.91 -12.82
N THR A 105 12.83 14.66 -12.08
CA THR A 105 12.41 15.55 -11.00
C THR A 105 11.41 16.61 -11.43
N THR A 106 11.07 16.72 -12.73
CA THR A 106 10.09 17.67 -13.27
C THR A 106 8.66 17.12 -13.34
N VAL A 107 8.47 15.80 -13.22
CA VAL A 107 7.13 15.23 -13.11
C VAL A 107 6.62 15.54 -11.71
N LYS A 108 5.67 16.48 -11.62
CA LYS A 108 4.79 16.61 -10.44
C LYS A 108 4.00 15.32 -10.31
N VAL A 109 4.60 14.31 -9.71
CA VAL A 109 3.86 13.10 -9.35
C VAL A 109 2.83 13.56 -8.33
N ASN A 110 1.55 13.47 -8.69
CA ASN A 110 0.48 13.71 -7.74
C ASN A 110 0.60 12.61 -6.67
N ALA A 111 0.71 12.98 -5.40
CA ALA A 111 0.82 12.02 -4.30
C ALA A 111 -0.32 11.00 -4.37
N ASP A 112 -1.52 11.42 -4.78
CA ASP A 112 -2.70 10.55 -4.89
C ASP A 112 -2.68 9.57 -6.09
N LYS A 113 -1.63 9.59 -6.93
CA LYS A 113 -1.50 8.76 -8.14
C LYS A 113 -0.06 8.32 -8.41
N ASP A 114 0.75 8.21 -7.36
CA ASP A 114 2.13 7.78 -7.50
C ASP A 114 2.29 6.26 -7.50
N GLY A 115 1.19 5.53 -7.23
CA GLY A 115 1.15 4.07 -7.19
C GLY A 115 1.65 3.52 -5.86
N LEU A 116 1.83 4.36 -4.84
CA LEU A 116 2.15 3.97 -3.48
C LEU A 116 0.93 4.26 -2.61
N LEU A 117 0.57 3.30 -1.76
CA LEU A 117 -0.42 3.54 -0.71
C LEU A 117 0.32 3.55 0.63
N THR A 118 0.66 4.73 1.12
CA THR A 118 1.23 4.92 2.45
C THR A 118 0.21 4.55 3.54
N SER A 119 0.67 4.27 4.76
CA SER A 119 -0.24 4.09 5.90
C SER A 119 -1.08 5.34 6.18
N ARG A 120 -0.54 6.54 5.95
CA ARG A 120 -1.31 7.78 5.96
C ARG A 120 -2.49 7.74 4.99
N GLU A 121 -2.27 7.38 3.73
CA GLU A 121 -3.33 7.33 2.73
C GLU A 121 -4.33 6.20 2.99
N ALA A 122 -3.83 5.03 3.42
CA ALA A 122 -4.68 3.92 3.83
C ALA A 122 -5.64 4.32 4.97
N SER A 123 -5.20 5.20 5.89
CA SER A 123 -6.04 5.70 6.98
C SER A 123 -7.19 6.63 6.55
N LEU A 124 -7.14 7.13 5.32
CA LEU A 124 -8.16 8.01 4.75
C LEU A 124 -9.18 7.26 3.89
N LEU A 125 -9.04 5.94 3.73
CA LEU A 125 -10.05 5.12 3.07
C LEU A 125 -11.33 5.06 3.91
N ASN A 126 -12.48 4.86 3.27
CA ASN A 126 -13.73 4.60 3.99
C ASN A 126 -13.99 3.10 4.11
N LEU A 127 -13.61 2.53 5.25
CA LEU A 127 -13.76 1.11 5.59
C LEU A 127 -14.71 0.88 6.78
N SER A 128 -15.55 1.86 7.13
CA SER A 128 -16.43 1.85 8.31
C SER A 128 -17.38 0.64 8.43
N ASN A 129 -17.68 -0.05 7.33
CA ASN A 129 -18.47 -1.29 7.32
C ASN A 129 -17.68 -2.49 6.77
N THR A 130 -16.35 -2.44 6.85
CA THR A 130 -15.45 -3.52 6.48
C THR A 130 -15.19 -4.40 7.69
N ASP A 131 -15.58 -5.67 7.58
CA ASP A 131 -15.43 -6.65 8.66
C ASP A 131 -14.01 -7.19 8.76
N VAL A 132 -13.27 -7.24 7.64
CA VAL A 132 -11.88 -7.71 7.62
C VAL A 132 -11.10 -7.14 6.44
N VAL A 133 -9.84 -6.79 6.69
CA VAL A 133 -8.84 -6.47 5.67
C VAL A 133 -7.75 -7.54 5.68
N ILE A 134 -7.50 -8.16 4.54
CA ILE A 134 -6.48 -9.20 4.34
C ILE A 134 -5.36 -8.61 3.50
N LEU A 135 -4.13 -8.67 4.01
CA LEU A 135 -2.94 -8.13 3.35
C LEU A 135 -1.95 -9.25 3.03
N SER A 136 -2.00 -9.74 1.79
CA SER A 136 -1.00 -10.65 1.23
C SER A 136 0.15 -9.83 0.65
N ALA A 137 0.91 -9.17 1.52
CA ALA A 137 2.06 -8.35 1.16
C ALA A 137 3.17 -8.44 2.21
N CYS A 138 4.42 -8.29 1.78
CA CYS A 138 5.57 -8.32 2.68
C CYS A 138 5.51 -7.20 3.73
N GLN A 139 5.99 -7.46 4.94
CA GLN A 139 6.21 -6.44 5.97
C GLN A 139 4.95 -5.66 6.43
N THR A 140 3.75 -6.15 6.15
CA THR A 140 2.46 -5.50 6.48
C THR A 140 2.15 -5.44 7.97
N GLY A 141 2.78 -6.31 8.77
CA GLY A 141 2.73 -6.29 10.23
C GLY A 141 3.81 -5.43 10.90
N LEU A 142 4.68 -4.77 10.12
CA LEU A 142 5.71 -3.89 10.65
C LEU A 142 5.20 -2.45 10.73
N GLY A 143 5.67 -1.73 11.74
CA GLY A 143 5.38 -0.32 11.94
C GLY A 143 6.46 0.34 12.79
N VAL A 144 6.37 1.67 12.89
CA VAL A 144 7.28 2.46 13.71
C VAL A 144 6.73 2.53 15.12
N GLU A 145 7.48 2.05 16.09
CA GLU A 145 7.17 2.26 17.49
C GLU A 145 7.37 3.73 17.85
N THR A 146 6.36 4.33 18.44
CA THR A 146 6.40 5.72 18.92
C THR A 146 6.16 5.74 20.41
N LEU A 147 6.97 6.53 21.13
CA LEU A 147 6.76 6.82 22.53
C LEU A 147 5.39 7.52 22.63
N ASN A 148 4.37 6.80 23.10
CA ASN A 148 2.99 7.24 23.38
C ASN A 148 1.91 7.05 22.30
N MET A 149 2.21 6.67 21.06
CA MET A 149 1.15 6.36 20.05
C MET A 149 1.14 4.89 19.61
N GLY A 150 1.95 4.04 20.24
CA GLY A 150 2.06 2.63 19.88
C GLY A 150 2.77 2.44 18.55
N VAL A 151 2.36 1.41 17.80
CA VAL A 151 2.95 1.05 16.51
C VAL A 151 2.19 1.75 15.39
N ILE A 152 2.86 2.68 14.70
CA ILE A 152 2.31 3.35 13.50
C ILE A 152 2.68 2.52 12.28
N GLY A 153 1.67 1.93 11.62
CA GLY A 153 1.84 1.09 10.45
C GLY A 153 0.52 0.86 9.71
N LEU A 154 0.53 -0.04 8.72
CA LEU A 154 -0.66 -0.35 7.91
C LEU A 154 -1.83 -0.89 8.75
N GLN A 155 -1.56 -1.70 9.78
CA GLN A 155 -2.61 -2.22 10.67
C GLN A 155 -3.40 -1.10 11.35
N GLN A 156 -2.68 -0.14 11.97
CA GLN A 156 -3.31 1.02 12.60
C GLN A 156 -4.04 1.89 11.57
N ALA A 157 -3.47 2.05 10.39
CA ALA A 157 -4.09 2.83 9.32
C ALA A 157 -5.44 2.24 8.87
N PHE A 158 -5.52 0.94 8.58
CA PHE A 158 -6.78 0.31 8.20
C PHE A 158 -7.81 0.32 9.34
N SER A 159 -7.36 0.20 10.59
CA SER A 159 -8.23 0.41 11.76
C SER A 159 -8.81 1.83 11.82
N ASN A 160 -7.97 2.85 11.61
CA ASN A 160 -8.39 4.25 11.59
C ASN A 160 -9.37 4.56 10.43
N ALA A 161 -9.20 3.88 9.29
CA ALA A 161 -10.13 3.93 8.16
C ALA A 161 -11.51 3.31 8.46
N GLY A 162 -11.65 2.64 9.61
CA GLY A 162 -12.91 2.07 10.11
C GLY A 162 -13.05 0.57 9.90
N ALA A 163 -12.02 -0.12 9.40
CA ALA A 163 -12.05 -1.57 9.30
C ALA A 163 -12.05 -2.22 10.69
N LYS A 164 -12.84 -3.29 10.83
CA LYS A 164 -12.74 -4.18 11.97
C LYS A 164 -11.48 -5.05 11.76
N ILE A 165 -10.69 -5.18 12.82
CA ILE A 165 -9.45 -5.98 12.84
C ILE A 165 -9.67 -7.25 13.64
#